data_AF-A0A961MPL0-F1
#
_entry.id   AF-A0A961MPL0-F1
#
_cell.length_a   1.000
_cell.length_b   1.000
_cell.length_c   1.000
_cell.angle_alpha   90.00
_cell.angle_beta   90.00
_cell.angle_gamma   90.00
#
_symmetry.space_group_name_H-M   'P 1'
#
loop_
_entity.id
_entity.type
_entity.pdbx_description
1 polymer ?
#
loop_
_entity_poly.entity_id
_entity_poly.type
_entity_poly.pdbx_seq_one_letter_code
_entity_poly.pdbx_strand_id
1 'polypeptide(L)' 'MTPKDASAYARELCGRAPVIPVLVVEDVDHAVPLAEALVAGGLPVLEVTLRTP' A
#
# COMPACT_ATOMS: atom_id res chain seq x y z
N MET A 1 -19.91 -2.65 -7.57
CA MET A 1 -19.16 -3.55 -6.68
C MET A 1 -20.05 -3.89 -5.50
N THR A 2 -20.39 -5.16 -5.31
CA THR A 2 -21.12 -5.61 -4.12
C THR A 2 -20.16 -5.71 -2.91
N PRO A 3 -20.66 -5.82 -1.67
CA PRO A 3 -19.80 -6.08 -0.52
C PRO A 3 -18.93 -7.33 -0.69
N LYS A 4 -19.47 -8.38 -1.32
CA LYS A 4 -18.74 -9.62 -1.61
C LYS A 4 -17.58 -9.38 -2.57
N ASP A 5 -17.80 -8.60 -3.63
CA ASP A 5 -16.76 -8.27 -4.60
C ASP A 5 -15.63 -7.46 -3.95
N ALA A 6 -15.97 -6.51 -3.07
CA ALA A 6 -14.99 -5.70 -2.34
C ALA A 6 -14.13 -6.55 -1.39
N SER A 7 -14.75 -7.48 -0.63
CA SER A 7 -14.02 -8.40 0.24
C SER A 7 -13.10 -9.34 -0.54
N ALA A 8 -13.53 -9.82 -1.70
CA ALA A 8 -12.70 -10.66 -2.56
C ALA A 8 -11.46 -9.91 -3.07
N TYR A 9 -11.65 -8.65 -3.51
CA TYR A 9 -10.56 -7.81 -3.97
C TYR A 9 -9.56 -7.47 -2.85
N ALA A 10 -10.03 -7.10 -1.66
CA ALA A 10 -9.16 -6.83 -0.51
C ALA A 10 -8.32 -8.07 -0.12
N ARG A 11 -8.94 -9.26 -0.15
CA ARG A 11 -8.22 -10.52 0.11
C ARG A 11 -7.13 -10.78 -0.92
N GLU A 12 -7.39 -10.48 -2.20
CA GLU A 12 -6.39 -10.61 -3.25
C GLU A 12 -5.19 -9.71 -2.99
N LEU A 13 -5.41 -8.43 -2.64
CA LEU A 13 -4.34 -7.48 -2.29
C LEU A 13 -3.49 -7.97 -1.12
N CYS A 14 -4.12 -8.42 -0.03
CA CYS A 14 -3.40 -8.96 1.14
C CYS A 14 -2.59 -10.23 0.82
N GLY A 15 -2.92 -10.95 -0.26
CA GLY A 15 -2.19 -12.13 -0.70
C GLY A 15 -0.93 -11.84 -1.53
N ARG A 16 -0.67 -10.59 -1.92
CA ARG A 16 0.43 -10.23 -2.83
C ARG A 16 1.80 -10.14 -2.16
N ALA A 17 1.84 -9.98 -0.84
CA ALA A 17 3.06 -9.93 -0.03
C ALA A 17 2.77 -10.34 1.43
N PRO A 18 3.78 -10.78 2.19
CA PRO A 18 3.59 -11.19 3.58
C PRO A 18 3.26 -10.01 4.52
N VAL A 19 3.55 -8.78 4.11
CA VAL A 19 3.36 -7.55 4.90
C VAL A 19 2.85 -6.42 3.99
N ILE A 20 1.97 -5.57 4.52
CA ILE A 20 1.58 -4.30 3.93
C ILE A 20 2.21 -3.17 4.78
N PRO A 21 3.16 -2.39 4.24
CA PRO A 21 3.71 -1.25 4.94
C PRO A 21 2.68 -0.12 5.06
N VAL A 22 2.53 0.40 6.28
CA VAL A 22 1.63 1.51 6.63
C VAL A 22 2.46 2.78 6.66
N LEU A 23 2.25 3.66 5.69
CA LEU A 23 3.11 4.80 5.40
C LEU A 23 2.51 6.11 5.94
N VAL A 24 3.36 6.93 6.56
CA VAL A 24 3.13 8.36 6.78
C VAL A 24 4.09 9.10 5.86
N VAL A 25 3.58 10.00 5.01
CA VAL A 25 4.36 10.66 3.95
C VAL A 25 4.40 12.17 4.20
N GLU A 26 5.37 12.64 4.99
CA GLU A 26 5.47 14.06 5.37
C GLU A 26 5.88 14.98 4.22
N ASP A 27 6.61 14.45 3.24
CA ASP A 27 7.08 15.17 2.07
C ASP A 27 6.71 14.39 0.81
N VAL A 28 6.00 15.06 -0.09
CA VAL A 28 5.54 14.48 -1.36
C VAL A 28 6.71 14.06 -2.25
N ASP A 29 7.86 14.72 -2.15
CA ASP A 29 9.05 14.39 -2.95
C ASP A 29 9.61 13.01 -2.60
N HIS A 30 9.32 12.49 -1.41
CA HIS A 30 9.72 11.15 -1.00
C HIS A 30 8.73 10.05 -1.44
N ALA A 31 7.50 10.40 -1.85
CA ALA A 31 6.45 9.41 -2.07
C ALA A 31 6.78 8.38 -3.16
N VAL A 32 7.20 8.86 -4.33
CA VAL A 32 7.50 8.00 -5.49
C VAL A 32 8.79 7.18 -5.26
N PRO A 33 9.94 7.78 -4.87
CA PRO A 33 11.16 7.00 -4.64
C PRO A 33 10.99 5.93 -3.55
N LEU A 34 10.24 6.23 -2.49
CA LEU A 34 9.93 5.27 -1.43
C LEU A 34 9.08 4.11 -1.97
N ALA A 35 8.03 4.40 -2.74
CA ALA A 35 7.18 3.38 -3.31
C ALA A 35 7.96 2.46 -4.27
N GLU A 36 8.81 3.02 -5.13
CA GLU A 36 9.68 2.25 -6.04
C GLU A 36 10.64 1.34 -5.28
N ALA A 37 11.27 1.84 -4.22
CA ALA A 37 12.17 1.06 -3.39
C ALA A 37 11.45 -0.12 -2.70
N LEU A 38 10.24 0.11 -2.18
CA LEU A 38 9.43 -0.94 -1.55
C LEU A 38 8.98 -1.99 -2.56
N VAL A 39 8.56 -1.57 -3.76
CA VAL A 39 8.21 -2.48 -4.86
C VAL A 39 9.41 -3.32 -5.27
N ALA A 40 10.59 -2.71 -5.45
CA ALA A 40 11.83 -3.42 -5.75
C ALA A 40 12.23 -4.40 -4.63
N GLY A 41 11.93 -4.07 -3.38
CA GLY A 41 12.10 -4.94 -2.21
C GLY A 41 11.05 -6.06 -2.06
N GLY A 42 10.11 -6.19 -3.00
CA GLY A 42 9.09 -7.24 -2.99
C GLY A 42 7.80 -6.90 -2.22
N LEU A 43 7.54 -5.61 -1.95
CA LEU A 43 6.34 -5.11 -1.27
C LEU A 43 5.47 -4.27 -2.24
N PRO A 44 4.67 -4.90 -3.13
CA PRO A 44 3.93 -4.21 -4.18
C PRO A 44 2.58 -3.60 -3.73
N VAL A 45 2.17 -3.74 -2.47
CA VAL A 45 0.92 -3.19 -1.92
C VAL A 45 1.28 -2.30 -0.74
N LEU A 46 0.85 -1.03 -0.76
CA LEU A 46 1.21 -0.01 0.21
C LEU A 46 -0.05 0.64 0.80
N GLU A 47 -0.08 0.88 2.11
CA GLU A 47 -1.17 1.63 2.77
C GLU A 47 -0.68 3.05 3.08
N VAL A 48 -1.13 4.04 2.32
CA VAL A 48 -0.82 5.46 2.62
C VAL A 48 -1.85 5.97 3.62
N THR A 49 -1.38 6.41 4.78
CA THR A 49 -2.26 6.93 5.83
C THR A 49 -2.48 8.43 5.70
N LEU A 50 -3.65 8.90 6.15
CA LEU A 50 -3.98 10.32 6.25
C LEU A 50 -3.49 10.92 7.59
N ARG A 51 -2.21 10.71 7.91
CA ARG A 51 -1.61 11.13 9.20
C ARG A 51 -0.64 12.31 9.09
N THR A 52 -0.57 12.94 7.93
CA THR A 52 0.26 14.11 7.64
C THR A 52 -0.58 15.38 7.86
N PRO A 53 -0.06 16.41 8.55
CA PRO A 53 -0.81 17.64 8.85
C PRO A 53 -1.34 18.43 7.65
#